data_AF-A0A317KSY6-F1
#
_entry.id   AF-A0A317KSY6-F1
#
_cell.length_a   1.000
_cell.length_b   1.000
_cell.length_c   1.000
_cell.angle_alpha   90.00
_cell.angle_beta   90.00
_cell.angle_gamma   90.00
#
_symmetry.space_group_name_H-M   'P 1'
#
loop_
_entity.id
_entity.type
_entity.pdbx_description
1 polymer ?
#
loop_
_entity_poly.entity_id
_entity_poly.type
_entity_poly.pdbx_seq_one_letter_code
_entity_poly.pdbx_strand_id
1 'polypeptide(L)'
;MSEKVKISRKIYNAISSEIETTSEESLMLRHIKVKTRHDNSWIGDFSVLNNLSIEDMAKIIYSDGYEVEEEWKAGDWVSFNHARYGKVTGKIISIDKEKEEVFIDKWIDNHRAKTHLALIEKSTAQEIAQEKKRRFWAGIDREVDEYKHGDFIKTCDDDYGFVDTETLTPEVVEAGEEGILIRLIVQKDPLIFHADDITLDTPVENRLDQ
;
A
#
# COMPACT_ATOMS: atom_id res chain seq x y z
N MET A 1 -31.45 -18.18 -8.65
CA MET A 1 -30.12 -18.35 -8.04
C MET A 1 -30.09 -17.48 -6.80
N SER A 2 -29.85 -18.06 -5.63
CA SER A 2 -29.73 -17.29 -4.39
C SER A 2 -28.46 -16.44 -4.46
N GLU A 3 -28.55 -15.18 -4.03
CA GLU A 3 -27.40 -14.28 -3.96
C GLU A 3 -26.39 -14.80 -2.93
N LYS A 4 -25.12 -14.97 -3.33
CA LYS A 4 -24.06 -15.42 -2.43
C LYS A 4 -23.53 -14.24 -1.60
N VAL A 5 -23.33 -14.49 -0.31
CA VAL A 5 -22.66 -13.57 0.61
C VAL A 5 -21.17 -13.62 0.33
N LYS A 6 -20.60 -12.48 -0.06
CA LYS A 6 -19.15 -12.34 -0.21
C LYS A 6 -18.51 -12.15 1.16
N ILE A 7 -17.62 -13.05 1.54
CA ILE A 7 -16.91 -12.99 2.82
C ILE A 7 -15.40 -12.97 2.63
N SER A 8 -14.72 -12.30 3.56
CA SER A 8 -13.26 -12.33 3.62
C SER A 8 -12.75 -13.69 4.10
N ARG A 9 -11.50 -14.04 3.78
CA ARG A 9 -10.86 -15.25 4.30
C ARG A 9 -10.78 -15.22 5.82
N LYS A 10 -10.56 -14.04 6.43
CA LYS A 10 -10.57 -13.89 7.89
C LYS A 10 -11.91 -14.28 8.51
N ILE A 11 -13.04 -13.86 7.92
CA ILE A 11 -14.38 -14.25 8.37
C ILE A 11 -14.57 -15.76 8.23
N TYR A 12 -14.19 -16.32 7.08
CA TYR A 12 -14.27 -17.76 6.83
C TYR A 12 -13.47 -18.57 7.84
N ASN A 13 -12.22 -18.18 8.12
CA ASN A 13 -11.35 -18.85 9.09
C ASN A 13 -11.91 -18.78 10.52
N ALA A 14 -12.42 -17.61 10.93
CA ALA A 14 -13.04 -17.44 12.25
C ALA A 14 -14.30 -18.32 12.41
N ILE A 15 -15.16 -18.38 11.38
CA ILE A 15 -16.34 -19.26 11.39
C ILE A 15 -15.92 -20.73 11.46
N SER A 16 -14.98 -21.15 10.61
CA SER A 16 -14.51 -22.53 10.54
C SER A 16 -13.88 -22.99 11.86
N SER A 17 -13.03 -22.17 12.48
CA SER A 17 -12.41 -22.51 13.77
C SER A 17 -13.41 -22.61 14.92
N GLU A 18 -14.43 -21.75 14.96
CA GLU A 18 -15.49 -21.87 15.99
C GLU A 18 -16.33 -23.13 15.75
N ILE A 19 -16.64 -23.49 14.51
CA ILE A 19 -17.38 -24.72 14.18
C ILE A 19 -16.58 -25.97 14.56
N GLU A 20 -15.26 -25.98 14.35
CA GLU A 20 -14.40 -27.11 14.74
C GLU A 20 -14.41 -27.40 16.25
N THR A 21 -14.59 -26.36 17.06
CA THR A 21 -14.59 -26.46 18.53
C THR A 21 -16.00 -26.55 19.14
N THR A 22 -17.03 -26.24 18.35
CA THR A 22 -18.42 -26.20 18.80
C THR A 22 -19.35 -26.84 17.77
N SER A 23 -20.60 -26.36 17.65
CA SER A 23 -21.53 -26.76 16.60
C SER A 23 -22.02 -25.53 15.85
N GLU A 24 -22.44 -25.72 14.60
CA GLU A 24 -23.09 -24.69 13.78
C GLU A 24 -24.23 -23.98 14.53
N GLU A 25 -25.07 -24.74 15.23
CA GLU A 25 -26.16 -24.21 16.05
C GLU A 25 -25.64 -23.35 17.22
N SER A 26 -24.58 -23.81 17.89
CA SER A 26 -23.97 -23.09 19.01
C SER A 26 -23.35 -21.76 18.55
N LEU A 27 -22.60 -21.77 17.44
CA LEU A 27 -22.04 -20.57 16.83
C LEU A 27 -23.16 -19.58 16.46
N MET A 28 -24.23 -20.06 15.82
CA MET A 28 -25.35 -19.21 15.42
C MET A 28 -26.05 -18.58 16.64
N LEU A 29 -26.37 -19.36 17.67
CA LEU A 29 -26.98 -18.86 18.91
C LEU A 29 -26.08 -17.85 19.61
N ARG A 30 -24.77 -18.08 19.64
CA ARG A 30 -23.79 -17.14 20.19
C ARG A 30 -23.76 -15.85 19.39
N HIS A 31 -23.75 -15.93 18.06
CA HIS A 31 -23.76 -14.76 17.18
C HIS A 31 -25.05 -13.94 17.34
N ILE A 32 -26.23 -14.58 17.45
CA ILE A 32 -27.50 -13.91 17.75
C ILE A 32 -27.41 -13.16 19.09
N LYS A 33 -26.87 -13.79 20.14
CA LYS A 33 -26.71 -13.15 21.45
C LYS A 33 -25.82 -11.91 21.38
N VAL A 34 -24.70 -12.00 20.67
CA VAL A 34 -23.78 -10.87 20.42
C VAL A 34 -24.49 -9.73 19.69
N LYS A 35 -25.32 -10.03 18.69
CA LYS A 35 -26.02 -9.01 17.89
C LYS A 35 -27.23 -8.38 18.57
N THR A 36 -27.87 -9.10 19.48
CA THR A 36 -29.08 -8.64 20.17
C THR A 36 -28.79 -8.00 21.52
N ARG A 37 -27.64 -8.27 22.12
CA ARG A 37 -27.22 -7.67 23.39
C ARG A 37 -26.03 -6.75 23.17
N HIS A 38 -26.21 -5.45 23.40
CA HIS A 38 -25.20 -4.42 23.16
C HIS A 38 -23.93 -4.53 24.04
N ASP A 39 -23.85 -5.51 24.94
CA ASP A 39 -22.75 -5.73 25.89
C ASP A 39 -21.82 -6.89 25.51
N ASN A 40 -22.14 -7.66 24.46
CA ASN A 40 -21.37 -8.84 24.08
C ASN A 40 -20.87 -8.69 22.65
N SER A 41 -19.57 -8.41 22.48
CA SER A 41 -18.90 -8.40 21.17
C SER A 41 -17.97 -9.61 21.05
N TRP A 42 -17.77 -10.10 19.84
CA TRP A 42 -16.65 -10.99 19.56
C TRP A 42 -15.34 -10.25 19.82
N ILE A 43 -14.38 -10.94 20.42
CA ILE A 43 -13.06 -10.38 20.79
C ILE A 43 -11.94 -11.19 20.13
N GLY A 44 -10.73 -10.64 20.12
CA GLY A 44 -9.56 -11.28 19.52
C GLY A 44 -9.78 -11.59 18.04
N ASP A 45 -9.36 -12.79 17.62
CA ASP A 45 -9.45 -13.24 16.23
C ASP A 45 -10.89 -13.34 15.70
N PHE A 46 -11.87 -13.53 16.59
CA PHE A 46 -13.28 -13.59 16.22
C PHE A 46 -13.93 -12.21 16.07
N SER A 47 -13.24 -11.12 16.44
CA SER A 47 -13.79 -9.76 16.36
C SER A 47 -14.26 -9.38 14.94
N VAL A 48 -13.71 -10.01 13.90
CA VAL A 48 -14.13 -9.87 12.50
C VAL A 48 -15.60 -10.26 12.28
N LEU A 49 -16.15 -11.14 13.12
CA LEU A 49 -17.54 -11.57 13.04
C LEU A 49 -18.52 -10.49 13.52
N ASN A 50 -18.07 -9.46 14.24
CA ASN A 50 -18.93 -8.36 14.71
C ASN A 50 -19.57 -7.57 13.58
N ASN A 51 -19.02 -7.60 12.38
CA ASN A 51 -19.55 -6.87 11.22
C ASN A 51 -20.55 -7.69 10.40
N LEU A 52 -20.64 -8.99 10.65
CA LEU A 52 -21.51 -9.88 9.89
C LEU A 52 -22.96 -9.76 10.38
N SER A 53 -23.97 -9.71 9.50
CA SER A 53 -25.37 -9.71 9.95
C SER A 53 -25.80 -11.10 10.44
N ILE A 54 -26.88 -11.17 11.23
CA ILE A 54 -27.47 -12.47 11.64
C ILE A 54 -27.87 -13.28 10.39
N GLU A 55 -28.45 -12.60 9.39
CA GLU A 55 -28.89 -13.21 8.14
C GLU A 55 -27.71 -13.76 7.32
N ASP A 56 -26.62 -12.99 7.22
CA ASP A 56 -25.41 -13.44 6.53
C ASP A 56 -24.76 -14.62 7.26
N MET A 57 -24.76 -14.62 8.60
CA MET A 57 -24.24 -15.76 9.39
C MET A 57 -25.03 -17.02 9.08
N ALA A 58 -26.37 -16.91 9.05
CA ALA A 58 -27.24 -18.03 8.72
C ALA A 58 -27.02 -18.55 7.30
N LYS A 59 -26.86 -17.65 6.32
CA LYS A 59 -26.57 -18.03 4.92
C LYS A 59 -25.23 -18.76 4.78
N ILE A 60 -24.21 -18.32 5.52
CA ILE A 60 -22.89 -18.95 5.50
C ILE A 60 -22.96 -20.35 6.11
N ILE A 61 -23.59 -20.48 7.28
CA ILE A 61 -23.63 -21.75 8.04
C ILE A 61 -24.55 -22.78 7.35
N TYR A 62 -25.72 -22.37 6.85
CA TYR A 62 -26.77 -23.34 6.49
C TYR A 62 -27.11 -23.46 5.00
N SER A 63 -26.54 -22.63 4.13
CA SER A 63 -27.01 -22.55 2.73
C SER A 63 -25.93 -22.72 1.67
N ASP A 64 -24.67 -23.00 2.04
CA ASP A 64 -23.50 -22.88 1.16
C ASP A 64 -23.52 -21.57 0.34
N GLY A 65 -24.19 -20.56 0.91
CA GLY A 65 -24.65 -19.36 0.22
C GLY A 65 -23.61 -18.27 0.28
N TYR A 66 -22.33 -18.64 0.26
CA TYR A 66 -21.22 -17.72 0.39
C TYR A 66 -20.15 -17.95 -0.68
N GLU A 67 -19.39 -16.91 -0.93
CA GLU A 67 -18.20 -16.94 -1.75
C GLU A 67 -17.09 -16.29 -0.94
N VAL A 68 -16.03 -17.06 -0.66
CA VAL A 68 -14.84 -16.48 -0.03
C VAL A 68 -14.14 -15.69 -1.11
N GLU A 69 -14.13 -14.37 -0.99
CA GLU A 69 -13.34 -13.55 -1.92
C GLU A 69 -11.86 -13.93 -1.73
N GLU A 70 -11.24 -14.35 -2.83
CA GLU A 70 -9.81 -14.63 -2.85
C GLU A 70 -9.09 -13.30 -2.57
N GLU A 71 -8.67 -13.12 -1.31
CA GLU A 71 -8.27 -11.79 -0.80
C GLU A 71 -7.09 -11.18 -1.55
N TRP A 72 -6.27 -12.02 -2.19
CA TRP A 72 -4.97 -11.64 -2.73
C TRP A 72 -4.68 -12.34 -4.04
N LYS A 73 -4.19 -11.59 -5.02
CA LYS A 73 -3.68 -12.12 -6.29
C LYS A 73 -2.35 -11.46 -6.67
N ALA A 74 -1.64 -12.12 -7.59
CA ALA A 74 -0.44 -11.54 -8.19
C ALA A 74 -0.76 -10.16 -8.82
N GLY A 75 0.10 -9.18 -8.56
CA GLY A 75 -0.04 -7.80 -8.98
C GLY A 75 -0.67 -6.86 -7.94
N ASP A 76 -1.33 -7.39 -6.91
CA ASP A 76 -1.89 -6.56 -5.83
C ASP A 76 -0.78 -5.90 -5.02
N TRP A 77 -0.98 -4.63 -4.65
CA TRP A 77 -0.09 -3.89 -3.75
C TRP A 77 -0.42 -4.21 -2.29
N VAL A 78 0.59 -4.67 -1.58
CA VAL A 78 0.50 -5.05 -0.17
C VAL A 78 1.60 -4.43 0.66
N SER A 79 1.27 -4.23 1.92
CA SER A 79 2.17 -3.72 2.94
C SER A 79 2.20 -4.68 4.13
N PHE A 80 3.36 -4.84 4.76
CA PHE A 80 3.50 -5.59 6.02
C PHE A 80 4.60 -4.99 6.88
N ASN A 81 4.57 -5.23 8.19
CA ASN A 81 5.61 -4.79 9.11
C ASN A 81 6.71 -5.85 9.23
N HIS A 82 7.89 -5.57 8.69
CA HIS A 82 9.07 -6.40 8.84
C HIS A 82 9.84 -6.02 10.11
N ALA A 83 10.21 -7.02 10.93
CA ALA A 83 10.84 -6.80 12.23
C ALA A 83 12.08 -5.89 12.19
N ARG A 84 12.92 -6.02 11.15
CA ARG A 84 14.16 -5.25 10.98
C ARG A 84 14.02 -3.95 10.16
N TYR A 85 13.07 -3.91 9.23
CA TYR A 85 13.01 -2.87 8.18
C TYR A 85 11.78 -1.96 8.31
N GLY A 86 10.96 -2.18 9.33
CA GLY A 86 9.69 -1.49 9.48
C GLY A 86 8.70 -1.88 8.38
N LYS A 87 7.88 -0.93 7.95
CA LYS A 87 6.83 -1.18 6.97
C LYS A 87 7.42 -1.38 5.56
N VAL A 88 7.10 -2.51 4.96
CA VAL A 88 7.54 -2.92 3.62
C VAL A 88 6.34 -2.93 2.69
N THR A 89 6.42 -2.14 1.62
CA THR A 89 5.41 -2.06 0.56
C THR A 89 5.93 -2.67 -0.74
N GLY A 90 5.10 -3.43 -1.45
CA GLY A 90 5.40 -3.97 -2.78
C GLY A 90 4.22 -4.71 -3.41
N LYS A 91 4.42 -5.28 -4.60
CA LYS A 91 3.42 -6.10 -5.30
C LYS A 91 3.62 -7.58 -5.02
N ILE A 92 2.51 -8.30 -4.88
CA ILE A 92 2.50 -9.76 -4.85
C ILE A 92 3.00 -10.29 -6.20
N ILE A 93 4.01 -11.16 -6.18
CA ILE A 93 4.45 -11.92 -7.35
C ILE A 93 3.76 -13.28 -7.39
N SER A 94 3.71 -13.95 -6.25
CA SER A 94 3.15 -15.30 -6.12
C SER A 94 2.69 -15.57 -4.70
N ILE A 95 1.75 -16.51 -4.56
CA ILE A 95 1.19 -16.94 -3.29
C ILE A 95 1.38 -18.46 -3.20
N ASP A 96 2.03 -18.93 -2.14
CA ASP A 96 2.08 -20.34 -1.77
C ASP A 96 0.94 -20.60 -0.78
N LYS A 97 -0.14 -21.18 -1.30
CA LYS A 97 -1.36 -21.44 -0.50
C LYS A 97 -1.16 -22.56 0.52
N GLU A 98 -0.26 -23.52 0.26
CA GLU A 98 -0.02 -24.65 1.18
C GLU A 98 0.74 -24.18 2.42
N LYS A 99 1.64 -23.20 2.26
CA LYS A 99 2.42 -22.63 3.36
C LYS A 99 1.87 -21.31 3.90
N GLU A 100 0.76 -20.83 3.34
CA GLU A 100 0.19 -19.51 3.62
C GLU A 100 1.24 -18.38 3.50
N GLU A 101 2.16 -18.48 2.52
CA GLU A 101 3.22 -17.48 2.29
C GLU A 101 2.92 -16.63 1.04
N VAL A 102 3.29 -15.35 1.09
CA VAL A 102 3.24 -14.42 -0.04
C VAL A 102 4.62 -13.90 -0.37
N PHE A 103 4.96 -13.90 -1.66
CA PHE A 103 6.22 -13.39 -2.18
C PHE A 103 5.98 -12.04 -2.83
N ILE A 104 6.77 -11.04 -2.46
CA ILE A 104 6.62 -9.65 -2.88
C ILE A 104 7.81 -9.26 -3.76
N ASP A 105 7.59 -8.36 -4.72
CA ASP A 105 8.58 -7.84 -5.67
C ASP A 105 9.61 -6.87 -5.07
N LYS A 106 10.11 -7.19 -3.87
CA LYS A 106 11.12 -6.41 -3.17
C LYS A 106 12.23 -7.35 -2.71
N TRP A 107 13.48 -6.88 -2.77
CA TRP A 107 14.62 -7.61 -2.24
C TRP A 107 15.04 -7.04 -0.89
N ILE A 108 15.31 -7.92 0.06
CA ILE A 108 15.73 -7.61 1.43
C ILE A 108 16.85 -8.59 1.79
N ASP A 109 18.02 -8.11 2.22
CA ASP A 109 19.17 -8.94 2.59
C ASP A 109 19.52 -10.01 1.52
N ASN A 110 19.54 -9.62 0.24
CA ASN A 110 19.80 -10.51 -0.92
C ASN A 110 18.77 -11.64 -1.13
N HIS A 111 17.60 -11.56 -0.51
CA HIS A 111 16.50 -12.49 -0.73
C HIS A 111 15.24 -11.74 -1.16
N ARG A 112 14.37 -12.42 -1.90
CA ARG A 112 13.05 -11.88 -2.20
C ARG A 112 12.23 -11.81 -0.91
N ALA A 113 11.59 -10.66 -0.67
CA ALA A 113 10.72 -10.45 0.46
C ALA A 113 9.59 -11.47 0.44
N LYS A 114 9.42 -12.17 1.56
CA LYS A 114 8.32 -13.09 1.80
C LYS A 114 7.77 -12.88 3.19
N THR A 115 6.48 -13.11 3.36
CA THR A 115 5.80 -13.01 4.66
C THR A 115 4.59 -13.95 4.68
N HIS A 116 3.98 -14.10 5.86
CA HIS A 116 2.75 -14.87 6.01
C HIS A 116 1.55 -14.08 5.45
N LEU A 117 0.60 -14.76 4.81
CA LEU A 117 -0.60 -14.16 4.21
C LEU A 117 -1.44 -13.40 5.26
N ALA A 118 -1.43 -13.86 6.51
CA ALA A 118 -2.12 -13.20 7.62
C ALA A 118 -1.51 -11.85 8.02
N LEU A 119 -0.25 -11.58 7.63
CA LEU A 119 0.51 -10.38 8.03
C LEU A 119 0.51 -9.28 6.96
N ILE A 120 -0.06 -9.54 5.78
CA ILE A 120 -0.18 -8.52 4.74
C ILE A 120 -1.50 -7.75 4.85
N GLU A 121 -1.41 -6.47 4.51
CA GLU A 121 -2.52 -5.54 4.41
C GLU A 121 -2.53 -4.90 3.03
N LYS A 122 -3.69 -4.37 2.60
CA LYS A 122 -3.77 -3.62 1.35
C LYS A 122 -2.97 -2.33 1.53
N SER A 123 -2.04 -2.05 0.62
CA SER A 123 -1.31 -0.79 0.66
C SER A 123 -2.26 0.38 0.43
N THR A 124 -2.03 1.47 1.16
CA THR A 124 -2.73 2.73 0.90
C THR A 124 -2.23 3.38 -0.39
N ALA A 125 -3.01 4.28 -0.98
CA ALA A 125 -2.59 5.02 -2.17
C ALA A 125 -1.28 5.81 -1.94
N GLN A 126 -1.10 6.37 -0.75
CA GLN A 126 0.11 7.08 -0.35
C GLN A 126 1.33 6.15 -0.30
N GLU A 127 1.20 4.96 0.31
CA GLU A 127 2.29 3.98 0.36
C GLU A 127 2.69 3.50 -1.03
N ILE A 128 1.72 3.28 -1.92
CA ILE A 128 1.96 2.90 -3.31
C ILE A 128 2.72 4.02 -4.03
N ALA A 129 2.31 5.28 -3.84
CA ALA A 129 2.97 6.43 -4.46
C ALA A 129 4.43 6.56 -3.97
N GLN A 130 4.67 6.44 -2.67
CA GLN A 130 6.02 6.50 -2.08
C GLN A 130 6.94 5.38 -2.61
N GLU A 131 6.47 4.14 -2.64
CA GLU A 131 7.30 3.02 -3.14
C GLU A 131 7.52 3.12 -4.66
N LYS A 132 6.57 3.64 -5.44
CA LYS A 132 6.79 3.96 -6.86
C LYS A 132 7.84 5.04 -7.03
N LYS A 133 7.76 6.14 -6.27
CA LYS A 133 8.75 7.24 -6.27
C LYS A 133 10.14 6.67 -5.97
N ARG A 134 10.25 5.87 -4.91
CA ARG A 134 11.51 5.19 -4.52
C ARG A 134 12.07 4.30 -5.64
N ARG A 135 11.23 3.52 -6.31
CA ARG A 135 11.66 2.65 -7.43
C ARG A 135 12.11 3.44 -8.65
N PHE A 136 11.47 4.56 -8.94
CA PHE A 136 11.86 5.45 -10.02
C PHE A 136 13.27 6.00 -9.78
N TRP A 137 13.52 6.60 -8.61
CA TRP A 137 14.83 7.15 -8.23
C TRP A 137 15.93 6.09 -8.20
N ALA A 138 15.66 4.91 -7.62
CA ALA A 138 16.61 3.79 -7.65
C ALA A 138 16.91 3.30 -9.08
N GLY A 139 15.96 3.43 -10.02
CA GLY A 139 16.15 3.06 -11.42
C GLY A 139 17.12 3.96 -12.18
N ILE A 140 17.42 5.15 -11.64
CA ILE A 140 18.40 6.11 -12.18
C ILE A 140 19.62 6.26 -11.26
N ASP A 141 19.82 5.33 -10.32
CA ASP A 141 20.94 5.29 -9.37
C ASP A 141 21.07 6.57 -8.53
N ARG A 142 19.94 7.00 -7.96
CA ARG A 142 19.85 8.19 -7.10
C ARG A 142 18.98 7.96 -5.87
N GLU A 143 19.23 8.74 -4.83
CA GLU A 143 18.37 8.79 -3.66
C GLU A 143 17.03 9.48 -3.98
N VAL A 144 16.03 9.25 -3.13
CA VAL A 144 14.69 9.85 -3.33
C VAL A 144 14.79 11.37 -3.23
N ASP A 145 14.32 12.06 -4.27
CA ASP A 145 14.37 13.51 -4.40
C ASP A 145 15.78 14.08 -4.51
N GLU A 146 16.75 13.28 -4.97
CA GLU A 146 18.10 13.73 -5.31
C GLU A 146 18.14 14.35 -6.72
N TYR A 147 17.63 15.58 -6.81
CA TYR A 147 17.72 16.40 -8.02
C TYR A 147 19.15 16.93 -8.23
N LYS A 148 19.61 16.96 -9.48
CA LYS A 148 20.93 17.48 -9.88
C LYS A 148 20.78 18.64 -10.86
N HIS A 149 21.79 19.49 -10.93
CA HIS A 149 21.87 20.56 -11.92
C HIS A 149 21.60 20.02 -13.33
N GLY A 150 20.74 20.70 -14.09
CA GLY A 150 20.43 20.35 -15.48
C GLY A 150 19.40 19.24 -15.66
N ASP A 151 18.89 18.65 -14.59
CA ASP A 151 17.74 17.75 -14.64
C ASP A 151 16.53 18.45 -15.26
N PHE A 152 15.85 17.77 -16.17
CA PHE A 152 14.62 18.27 -16.77
C PHE A 152 13.42 17.83 -15.96
N ILE A 153 12.64 18.79 -15.49
CA ILE A 153 11.51 18.57 -14.59
C ILE A 153 10.22 19.11 -15.19
N LYS A 154 9.11 18.60 -14.64
CA LYS A 154 7.76 19.09 -14.85
C LYS A 154 7.18 19.57 -13.51
N THR A 155 6.54 20.73 -13.48
CA THR A 155 5.90 21.28 -12.28
C THR A 155 4.44 20.81 -12.15
N CYS A 156 3.83 21.06 -10.98
CA CYS A 156 2.41 20.78 -10.73
C CYS A 156 1.44 21.58 -11.62
N ASP A 157 1.87 22.73 -12.14
CA ASP A 157 1.13 23.57 -13.09
C ASP A 157 1.32 23.14 -14.56
N ASP A 158 1.89 21.95 -14.80
CA ASP A 158 2.22 21.42 -16.13
C ASP A 158 3.28 22.25 -16.91
N ASP A 159 4.03 23.11 -16.24
CA ASP A 159 5.19 23.81 -16.81
C ASP A 159 6.44 22.91 -16.80
N TYR A 160 7.44 23.29 -17.61
CA TYR A 160 8.70 22.56 -17.74
C TYR A 160 9.89 23.47 -17.45
N GLY A 161 10.94 22.89 -16.87
CA GLY A 161 12.14 23.63 -16.51
C GLY A 161 13.35 22.75 -16.26
N PHE A 162 14.45 23.40 -15.90
CA PHE A 162 15.68 22.74 -15.50
C PHE A 162 16.01 23.07 -14.05
N VAL A 163 16.47 22.06 -13.32
CA VAL A 163 17.04 22.27 -11.99
C VAL A 163 18.31 23.10 -12.12
N ASP A 164 18.38 24.20 -11.38
CA ASP A 164 19.45 25.19 -11.46
C ASP A 164 20.11 25.36 -10.08
N THR A 165 20.96 24.41 -9.69
CA THR A 165 21.67 24.50 -8.41
C THR A 165 22.88 25.45 -8.43
N GLU A 166 23.27 26.00 -9.60
CA GLU A 166 24.46 26.87 -9.73
C GLU A 166 24.15 28.33 -9.36
N THR A 167 22.88 28.73 -9.45
CA THR A 167 22.44 30.11 -9.21
C THR A 167 21.93 30.37 -7.78
N LEU A 168 22.05 29.39 -6.88
CA LEU A 168 21.70 29.58 -5.46
C LEU A 168 22.64 30.63 -4.83
N THR A 169 22.14 31.86 -4.68
CA THR A 169 22.84 32.89 -3.92
C THR A 169 22.70 32.57 -2.41
N PRO A 170 23.68 32.97 -1.58
CA PRO A 170 23.60 32.79 -0.12
C PRO A 170 22.31 33.33 0.51
N GLU A 171 21.71 34.38 -0.10
CA GLU A 171 20.48 35.01 0.36
C GLU A 171 19.26 34.08 0.29
N VAL A 172 19.19 33.18 -0.71
CA VAL A 172 18.13 32.16 -0.82
C VAL A 172 18.29 31.08 0.24
N VAL A 173 19.54 30.72 0.57
CA VAL A 173 19.85 29.74 1.62
C VAL A 173 19.54 30.29 3.02
N GLU A 174 19.74 31.58 3.25
CA GLU A 174 19.45 32.25 4.53
C GLU A 174 17.95 32.39 4.83
N ALA A 175 17.09 32.38 3.81
CA ALA A 175 15.64 32.42 3.98
C ALA A 175 15.06 31.12 4.58
N GLY A 176 15.86 30.03 4.63
CA GLY A 176 15.46 28.76 5.24
C GLY A 176 14.34 28.02 4.48
N GLU A 177 14.06 28.41 3.24
CA GLU A 177 13.08 27.73 2.39
C GLU A 177 13.73 26.46 1.81
N GLU A 178 13.32 25.29 2.32
CA GLU A 178 13.66 24.00 1.73
C GLU A 178 12.98 23.89 0.36
N GLY A 179 13.71 24.24 -0.70
CA GLY A 179 13.20 24.23 -2.07
C GLY A 179 14.27 23.99 -3.11
N ILE A 180 13.82 23.62 -4.31
CA ILE A 180 14.64 23.33 -5.47
C ILE A 180 14.51 24.52 -6.42
N LEU A 181 15.64 25.11 -6.76
CA LEU A 181 15.71 26.22 -7.69
C LEU A 181 15.54 25.70 -9.12
N ILE A 182 14.56 26.23 -9.85
CA ILE A 182 14.18 25.75 -11.18
C ILE A 182 14.12 26.94 -12.13
N ARG A 183 14.80 26.81 -13.25
CA ARG A 183 14.69 27.71 -14.38
C ARG A 183 13.64 27.18 -15.35
N LEU A 184 12.43 27.74 -15.31
CA LEU A 184 11.36 27.39 -16.24
C LEU A 184 11.73 27.77 -17.67
N ILE A 185 11.26 27.02 -18.67
CA ILE A 185 11.50 27.33 -20.09
C ILE A 185 10.83 28.64 -20.50
N VAL A 186 9.67 28.95 -19.90
CA VAL A 186 8.83 30.10 -20.24
C VAL A 186 9.20 31.38 -19.49
N GLN A 187 10.08 31.31 -18.49
CA GLN A 187 10.47 32.44 -17.65
C GLN A 187 11.99 32.58 -17.57
N LYS A 188 12.47 33.82 -17.46
CA LYS A 188 13.90 34.10 -17.45
C LYS A 188 14.50 33.91 -16.05
N ASP A 189 13.74 34.29 -15.03
CA ASP A 189 14.20 34.25 -13.65
C ASP A 189 13.82 32.91 -13.01
N PRO A 190 14.72 32.29 -12.25
CA PRO A 190 14.46 31.01 -11.62
C PRO A 190 13.48 31.17 -10.45
N LEU A 191 12.69 30.11 -10.19
CA LEU A 191 11.72 30.03 -9.12
C LEU A 191 12.07 28.88 -8.17
N ILE A 192 11.66 29.01 -6.90
CA ILE A 192 11.84 27.98 -5.88
C ILE A 192 10.57 27.15 -5.80
N PHE A 193 10.72 25.82 -5.87
CA PHE A 193 9.61 24.87 -5.72
C PHE A 193 9.90 23.86 -4.61
N HIS A 194 8.87 23.37 -3.93
CA HIS A 194 9.04 22.20 -3.08
C HIS A 194 9.19 20.93 -3.92
N ALA A 195 9.91 19.93 -3.39
CA ALA A 195 10.15 18.66 -4.09
C ALA A 195 8.87 17.88 -4.42
N ASP A 196 7.78 18.12 -3.66
CA ASP A 196 6.47 17.51 -3.90
C ASP A 196 5.68 18.21 -5.02
N ASP A 197 6.09 19.41 -5.43
CA ASP A 197 5.44 20.19 -6.50
C ASP A 197 6.07 19.94 -7.87
N ILE A 198 7.08 19.08 -7.96
CA ILE A 198 7.82 18.81 -9.18
C ILE A 198 8.03 17.32 -9.40
N THR A 199 8.18 16.94 -10.66
CA THR A 199 8.48 15.56 -11.06
C THR A 199 9.65 15.57 -12.04
N LEU A 200 10.64 14.72 -11.79
CA LEU A 200 11.73 14.50 -12.74
C LEU A 200 11.18 13.84 -14.02
N ASP A 201 11.34 14.52 -15.15
CA ASP A 201 10.92 14.01 -16.45
C ASP A 201 12.09 13.30 -17.16
N THR A 202 13.23 14.00 -17.29
CA THR A 202 14.44 13.44 -17.88
C THR A 202 15.67 13.74 -17.00
N PRO A 203 16.35 12.71 -16.46
CA PRO A 203 17.61 12.89 -15.75
C PRO A 203 18.66 13.52 -16.65
N VAL A 204 19.48 14.41 -16.10
CA VAL A 204 20.55 15.10 -16.83
C VAL A 204 21.50 14.13 -17.54
N GLU A 205 21.75 12.93 -17.00
CA GLU A 205 22.65 11.93 -17.58
C GLU A 205 22.07 11.25 -18.84
N ASN A 206 20.76 11.35 -19.06
CA ASN A 206 20.06 10.72 -20.19
C ASN A 206 19.78 11.71 -21.34
N ARG A 207 20.23 12.96 -21.21
CA ARG A 207 20.01 14.00 -22.20
C ARG A 207 20.96 13.84 -23.40
N LEU A 208 20.40 13.92 -24.61
CA LEU A 208 21.15 13.76 -25.87
C LEU A 208 21.85 15.05 -26.32
N ASP A 209 21.53 16.18 -25.68
CA ASP A 209 21.98 17.53 -26.07
C ASP A 209 23.20 18.03 -25.28
N GLN A 210 23.92 17.13 -24.62
CA GLN A 210 25.21 17.40 -23.95
C GLN A 210 26.43 17.18 -24.85
#